data_AF-A0A414HT60-F1
#
_entry.id   AF-A0A414HT60-F1
#
_cell.length_a   1.000
_cell.length_b   1.000
_cell.length_c   1.000
_cell.angle_alpha   90.00
_cell.angle_beta   90.00
_cell.angle_gamma   90.00
#
_symmetry.space_group_name_H-M   'P 1'
#
loop_
_entity.id
_entity.type
_entity.pdbx_description
1 polymer ?
#
loop_
_entity_poly.entity_id
_entity_poly.type
_entity_poly.pdbx_seq_one_letter_code
_entity_poly.pdbx_strand_id
1 'polypeptide(L)' 'SRKEYTKSDWIMWTAAMSSDLETFKKFIDPLYKYINETTSRVPISDWHHTDSGEWVGFKARSVIGGYWMQVLMDKTR' A
#
# COMPACT_ATOMS: atom_id res chain seq x y z
N SER A 1 20.39 -7.79 5.79
CA SER A 1 20.40 -6.46 5.15
C SER A 1 18.96 -5.99 4.98
N ARG A 2 18.65 -4.72 5.32
CA ARG A 2 17.34 -4.09 5.08
C ARG A 2 17.34 -3.39 3.72
N LYS A 3 16.16 -3.18 3.13
CA LYS A 3 15.96 -2.49 1.85
C LYS A 3 14.96 -1.35 2.03
N GLU A 4 15.12 -0.27 1.26
CA GLU A 4 14.29 0.92 1.32
C GLU A 4 12.97 0.80 0.54
N TYR A 5 12.70 -0.35 -0.09
CA TYR A 5 11.46 -0.59 -0.82
C TYR A 5 10.42 -1.36 -0.01
N THR A 6 9.15 -1.20 -0.39
CA THR A 6 8.02 -1.90 0.23
C THR A 6 7.05 -2.48 -0.80
N LYS A 7 6.07 -3.23 -0.33
CA LYS A 7 4.93 -3.72 -1.09
C LYS A 7 3.60 -3.26 -0.50
N SER A 8 2.81 -2.53 -1.26
CA SER A 8 1.59 -1.88 -0.77
C SER A 8 0.43 -2.82 -0.47
N ASP A 9 0.30 -3.93 -1.18
CA ASP A 9 -0.73 -4.95 -0.95
C ASP A 9 -0.59 -5.57 0.45
N TRP A 10 0.64 -5.86 0.87
CA TRP A 10 0.92 -6.35 2.23
C TRP A 10 0.61 -5.30 3.30
N ILE A 11 0.93 -4.02 3.04
CA ILE A 11 0.59 -2.93 3.95
C ILE A 11 -0.93 -2.86 4.16
N MET A 12 -1.72 -2.92 3.08
CA MET A 12 -3.18 -2.89 3.16
C MET A 12 -3.76 -4.11 3.89
N TRP A 13 -3.17 -5.29 3.67
CA TRP A 13 -3.56 -6.51 4.39
C TRP A 13 -3.31 -6.41 5.89
N THR A 14 -2.12 -5.95 6.29
CA THR A 14 -1.78 -5.74 7.70
C THR A 14 -2.61 -4.62 8.31
N ALA A 15 -2.84 -3.52 7.59
CA ALA A 15 -3.68 -2.42 8.03
C ALA A 15 -5.07 -2.91 8.41
N ALA A 16 -5.70 -3.73 7.55
CA ALA A 16 -7.05 -4.24 7.75
C ALA A 16 -7.21 -5.17 8.98
N MET A 17 -6.11 -5.72 9.50
CA MET A 17 -6.10 -6.49 10.75
C MET A 17 -6.09 -5.61 12.01
N SER A 18 -5.96 -4.28 11.86
CA SER A 18 -6.01 -3.35 12.99
C SER A 18 -7.36 -3.42 13.71
N SER A 19 -7.32 -3.24 15.03
CA SER A 19 -8.51 -3.21 15.90
C SER A 19 -9.29 -1.89 15.82
N ASP A 20 -8.64 -0.82 15.36
CA ASP A 20 -9.18 0.53 15.37
C ASP A 20 -8.71 1.33 14.15
N LEU A 21 -9.43 2.43 13.87
CA LEU A 21 -9.19 3.28 12.71
C LEU A 21 -7.90 4.09 12.82
N GLU A 22 -7.44 4.44 14.03
CA GLU A 22 -6.20 5.22 14.18
C GLU A 22 -4.98 4.38 13.82
N THR A 23 -4.95 3.13 14.28
CA THR A 23 -3.91 2.16 13.91
C THR A 23 -3.95 1.85 12.43
N PHE A 24 -5.15 1.66 11.85
CA PHE A 24 -5.31 1.50 10.40
C PHE A 24 -4.68 2.67 9.62
N LYS A 25 -5.01 3.91 10.01
CA LYS A 25 -4.49 5.13 9.37
C LYS A 25 -2.96 5.22 9.40
N LYS A 26 -2.32 4.83 10.50
CA LYS A 26 -0.84 4.81 10.59
C LYS A 26 -0.18 3.97 9.50
N PHE A 27 -0.82 2.89 9.06
CA PHE A 27 -0.33 2.07 7.95
C PHE A 27 -0.64 2.66 6.57
N ILE A 28 -1.84 3.23 6.39
CA ILE A 28 -2.29 3.68 5.07
C ILE A 28 -1.87 5.12 4.72
N ASP A 29 -1.59 5.97 5.69
CA ASP A 29 -1.22 7.38 5.45
C ASP A 29 0.08 7.49 4.60
N PRO A 30 1.15 6.72 4.86
CA PRO A 30 2.33 6.71 3.99
C PRO A 30 2.02 6.20 2.58
N LEU A 31 1.10 5.24 2.45
CA LEU A 31 0.70 4.70 1.15
C LEU A 31 -0.12 5.72 0.35
N TYR A 32 -1.04 6.42 1.01
CA TYR A 32 -1.79 7.53 0.44
C TYR A 32 -0.85 8.62 -0.05
N LYS A 33 0.14 9.00 0.77
CA LYS A 33 1.18 9.95 0.40
C LYS A 33 1.94 9.50 -0.84
N TYR A 34 2.42 8.26 -0.88
CA TYR A 34 3.10 7.68 -2.05
C TYR A 34 2.26 7.82 -3.33
N ILE A 35 1.00 7.40 -3.29
CA ILE A 35 0.13 7.42 -4.48
C ILE A 35 -0.14 8.85 -4.95
N ASN A 36 -0.28 9.78 -4.02
CA ASN A 36 -0.59 11.17 -4.31
C ASN A 36 0.62 11.98 -4.82
N GLU A 37 1.82 11.64 -4.34
CA GLU A 37 3.04 12.45 -4.57
C GLU A 37 4.07 11.79 -5.50
N THR A 38 3.90 10.51 -5.86
CA THR A 38 4.88 9.82 -6.71
C THR A 38 5.08 10.53 -8.05
N THR A 39 6.34 10.74 -8.41
CA THR A 39 6.74 11.29 -9.71
C THR A 39 6.77 10.23 -10.81
N SER A 40 6.61 8.95 -10.44
CA SER A 40 6.67 7.83 -11.38
C SER A 40 5.48 7.85 -12.33
N ARG A 41 5.73 8.09 -13.62
CA ARG A 41 4.69 8.15 -14.67
C ARG A 41 4.28 6.77 -15.18
N VAL A 42 3.91 5.88 -14.26
CA VAL A 42 3.43 4.52 -14.52
C VAL A 42 2.10 4.29 -13.79
N PRO A 43 1.24 3.35 -14.23
CA PRO A 43 0.12 2.90 -13.42
C PRO A 43 0.63 2.47 -12.04
N ILE A 44 -0.14 2.76 -10.98
CA ILE A 44 0.25 2.54 -9.58
C ILE A 44 0.92 1.17 -9.41
N SER A 45 2.11 1.18 -8.81
CA SER A 45 2.90 -0.01 -8.54
C SER A 45 2.74 -0.43 -7.10
N ASP A 46 2.65 -1.74 -6.86
CA ASP A 46 2.72 -2.28 -5.51
C ASP A 46 4.14 -2.20 -4.95
N TRP A 47 5.16 -2.24 -5.81
CA TRP A 47 6.57 -2.23 -5.40
C TRP A 47 7.24 -0.89 -5.70
N HIS A 48 7.54 -0.13 -4.63
CA HIS A 48 8.10 1.22 -4.69
C HIS A 48 9.10 1.48 -3.54
N HIS A 49 9.97 2.47 -3.74
CA HIS A 49 10.87 3.02 -2.73
C HIS A 49 10.08 3.86 -1.71
N THR A 50 10.32 3.63 -0.42
CA THR A 50 9.58 4.30 0.67
C THR A 50 10.06 5.72 0.95
N ASP A 51 11.30 6.03 0.57
CA ASP A 51 11.97 7.31 0.73
C ASP A 51 11.69 8.28 -0.43
N SER A 52 11.74 7.79 -1.67
CA SER A 52 11.50 8.61 -2.88
C SER A 52 10.10 8.47 -3.47
N GLY A 53 9.38 7.39 -3.15
CA GLY A 53 8.14 7.03 -3.85
C GLY A 53 8.37 6.59 -5.29
N GLU A 54 9.61 6.30 -5.69
CA GLU A 54 9.92 5.87 -7.05
C GLU A 54 9.57 4.39 -7.26
N TRP A 55 9.06 4.10 -8.45
CA TRP A 55 8.79 2.74 -8.89
C TRP A 55 10.07 1.89 -8.91
N VAL A 56 9.99 0.68 -8.32
CA VAL A 56 11.08 -0.31 -8.38
C VAL A 56 10.86 -1.29 -9.52
N GLY A 57 9.67 -1.89 -9.57
CA GLY A 57 9.37 -3.00 -10.47
C GLY A 57 7.87 -3.32 -10.46
N PHE A 58 7.42 -4.05 -11.47
CA PHE A 58 6.00 -4.34 -11.75
C PHE A 58 5.14 -3.13 -12.09
N LYS A 59 4.21 -3.29 -13.04
CA LYS A 59 3.28 -2.26 -13.50
C LYS A 59 1.94 -2.92 -13.80
N ALA A 60 0.83 -2.24 -13.52
CA ALA A 60 -0.51 -2.68 -13.88
C ALA A 60 -0.83 -4.14 -13.50
N ARG A 61 -0.47 -4.56 -12.27
CA ARG A 61 -0.72 -5.93 -11.79
C ARG A 61 -2.03 -6.03 -11.02
N SER A 62 -2.70 -7.18 -11.17
CA SER A 62 -3.98 -7.49 -10.49
C SER A 62 -3.90 -7.60 -8.96
N VAL A 63 -2.69 -7.60 -8.39
CA VAL A 63 -2.47 -7.64 -6.93
C VAL A 63 -3.06 -6.41 -6.22
N ILE A 64 -3.43 -5.37 -6.97
CA ILE A 64 -4.15 -4.18 -6.48
C ILE A 64 -5.49 -4.52 -5.78
N GLY A 65 -6.04 -5.72 -5.98
CA GLY A 65 -7.17 -6.22 -5.17
C GLY A 65 -6.91 -6.18 -3.66
N GLY A 66 -5.64 -6.27 -3.22
CA GLY A 66 -5.26 -6.14 -1.80
C GLY A 66 -5.66 -4.80 -1.16
N TYR A 67 -5.87 -3.74 -1.96
CA TYR A 67 -6.34 -2.44 -1.46
C TYR A 67 -7.79 -2.50 -0.95
N TRP A 68 -8.55 -3.49 -1.39
CA TRP A 68 -9.93 -3.71 -0.95
C TRP A 68 -10.02 -4.53 0.33
N MET A 69 -8.89 -4.85 0.98
CA MET A 69 -8.89 -5.74 2.14
C MET A 69 -9.73 -5.21 3.30
N GLN A 70 -9.70 -3.91 3.56
CA GLN A 70 -10.56 -3.31 4.58
C GLN A 70 -12.05 -3.57 4.29
N VAL A 71 -12.47 -3.38 3.02
CA VAL A 71 -13.86 -3.64 2.59
C VAL A 71 -14.23 -5.10 2.75
N LEU A 72 -13.30 -6.02 2.46
CA LEU A 72 -13.52 -7.46 2.68
C LEU A 72 -13.68 -7.76 4.17
N MET A 73 -12.76 -7.28 5.00
CA MET A 73 -12.76 -7.50 6.45
C MET A 73 -14.05 -6.98 7.08
N ASP A 74 -14.51 -5.79 6.69
CA ASP A 74 -15.75 -5.18 7.18
C ASP A 74 -17.01 -5.96 6.76
N LYS A 75 -16.96 -6.75 5.67
CA LYS A 75 -18.06 -7.65 5.28
C LYS A 75 -18.05 -8.99 6.02
N THR A 76 -16.89 -9.41 6.52
CA THR A 76 -16.72 -10.73 7.16
C THR A 76 -16.76 -10.68 8.69
N ARG A 77 -16.76 -9.48 9.27
CA ARG A 77 -16.97 -9.22 10.69
C ARG A 77 -18.46 -9.06 10.98
#